data_AF-A0A6N7VX00-F1
#
_entry.id   AF-A0A6N7VX00-F1
#
_cell.length_a   1.000
_cell.length_b   1.000
_cell.length_c   1.000
_cell.angle_alpha   90.00
_cell.angle_beta   90.00
_cell.angle_gamma   90.00
#
_symmetry.space_group_name_H-M   'P 1'
#
loop_
_entity.id
_entity.type
_entity.pdbx_description
1 polymer ?
#
loop_
_entity_poly.entity_id
_entity_poly.type
_entity_poly.pdbx_seq_one_letter_code
_entity_poly.pdbx_strand_id
1 'polypeptide(L)'
;MSKPSSGLFHGTNGDKEESKQIEFNLSNINDNIKKLEKKFQKTKSGYFGESGKSSKVRVIKSNNQYKTAQEFWKMLSKGGNIKILPNKHGLLVNFSDGSYATYRVKTSTKDSPAMEINIKNASDTKSQKIHFILKEDN
;
A
#
# COMPACT_ATOMS: atom_id res chain seq x y z
N MET A 1 -11.67 47.71 56.01
CA MET A 1 -10.69 47.82 54.90
C MET A 1 -11.07 46.81 53.83
N SER A 2 -11.71 47.27 52.75
CA SER A 2 -12.19 46.42 51.65
C SER A 2 -11.05 46.11 50.68
N LYS A 3 -10.88 44.83 50.32
CA LYS A 3 -9.93 44.40 49.29
C LYS A 3 -10.51 44.69 47.90
N PRO A 4 -9.74 45.23 46.94
CA PRO A 4 -10.19 45.35 45.56
C PRO A 4 -10.19 43.99 44.87
N SER A 5 -11.27 43.72 44.14
CA SER A 5 -11.42 42.62 43.19
C SER A 5 -10.45 42.85 42.01
N SER A 6 -9.45 41.99 41.86
CA SER A 6 -8.58 41.96 40.69
C SER A 6 -9.27 41.26 39.54
N GLY A 7 -10.11 41.99 38.80
CA GLY A 7 -10.61 41.56 37.50
C GLY A 7 -9.56 41.81 36.42
N LEU A 8 -8.79 40.79 36.05
CA LEU A 8 -7.81 40.87 34.94
C LEU A 8 -7.65 39.53 34.19
N PHE A 9 -8.76 38.82 33.95
CA PHE A 9 -8.80 37.82 32.88
C PHE A 9 -10.08 38.05 32.07
N HIS A 10 -9.96 38.93 31.08
CA HIS A 10 -10.87 38.93 29.94
C HIS A 10 -10.79 37.55 29.31
N GLY A 11 -11.94 36.89 29.17
CA GLY A 11 -12.05 35.61 28.47
C GLY A 11 -11.39 35.74 27.10
N THR A 12 -10.27 35.05 26.94
CA THR A 12 -9.80 34.74 25.60
C THR A 12 -10.90 33.87 24.98
N ASN A 13 -11.42 34.30 23.85
CA ASN A 13 -12.10 33.40 22.92
C ASN A 13 -11.01 32.45 22.40
N GLY A 14 -10.62 31.49 23.25
CA GLY A 14 -9.79 30.37 22.86
C GLY A 14 -10.54 29.64 21.77
N ASP A 15 -9.93 29.68 20.59
CA ASP A 15 -10.37 29.09 19.34
C ASP A 15 -11.45 28.01 19.53
N LYS A 16 -12.67 28.34 19.10
CA LYS A 16 -13.60 27.33 18.60
C LYS A 16 -13.11 26.76 17.26
N GLU A 17 -11.81 26.50 17.13
CA GLU A 17 -11.36 25.52 16.17
C GLU A 17 -11.68 24.18 16.80
N GLU A 18 -12.89 23.72 16.49
CA GLU A 18 -13.22 22.31 16.41
C GLU A 18 -11.97 21.61 15.87
N SER A 19 -11.25 20.93 16.76
CA SER A 19 -10.04 20.23 16.41
C SER A 19 -10.46 19.24 15.35
N LYS A 20 -10.21 19.60 14.08
CA LYS A 20 -10.32 18.68 12.95
C LYS A 20 -9.45 17.53 13.35
N GLN A 21 -10.09 16.46 13.83
CA GLN A 21 -9.42 15.18 13.98
C GLN A 21 -8.80 14.97 12.62
N ILE A 22 -7.47 15.00 12.57
CA ILE A 22 -6.73 14.69 11.37
C ILE A 22 -7.13 13.25 11.10
N GLU A 23 -8.09 13.04 10.19
CA GLU A 23 -8.41 11.73 9.65
C GLU A 23 -7.13 11.27 8.95
N PHE A 24 -6.25 10.63 9.71
CA PHE A 24 -5.23 9.82 9.11
C PHE A 24 -5.99 8.77 8.32
N ASN A 25 -5.96 8.90 6.99
CA ASN A 25 -6.54 7.94 6.07
C ASN A 25 -5.65 6.67 6.10
N LEU A 26 -5.65 5.98 7.25
CA LEU A 26 -4.90 4.78 7.55
C LEU A 26 -5.59 3.62 6.86
N SER A 27 -5.50 3.56 5.54
CA SER A 27 -5.96 2.38 4.81
C SER A 27 -5.16 1.17 5.26
N ASN A 28 -5.84 0.12 5.70
CA ASN A 28 -5.22 -1.17 5.94
C ASN A 28 -4.93 -1.84 4.58
N ILE A 29 -3.75 -2.43 4.41
CA ILE A 29 -3.38 -3.18 3.21
C ILE A 29 -4.43 -4.27 2.87
N ASN A 30 -5.07 -4.84 3.88
CA ASN A 30 -6.10 -5.87 3.73
C ASN A 30 -7.33 -5.38 2.96
N ASP A 31 -7.74 -4.13 3.13
CA ASP A 31 -8.88 -3.57 2.39
C ASP A 31 -8.53 -3.33 0.92
N ASN A 32 -7.29 -2.96 0.65
CA ASN A 32 -6.78 -2.82 -0.71
C ASN A 32 -6.64 -4.18 -1.40
N ILE A 33 -6.20 -5.19 -0.65
CA ILE A 33 -6.15 -6.60 -1.09
C ILE A 33 -7.54 -7.12 -1.47
N LYS A 34 -8.57 -6.91 -0.64
CA LYS A 34 -9.96 -7.28 -0.97
C LYS A 34 -10.45 -6.63 -2.26
N LYS A 35 -10.02 -5.39 -2.55
CA LYS A 35 -10.34 -4.70 -3.81
C LYS A 35 -9.54 -5.28 -4.98
N LEU A 36 -8.28 -5.65 -4.77
CA LEU A 36 -7.45 -6.32 -5.78
C LEU A 36 -8.02 -7.66 -6.18
N GLU A 37 -8.54 -8.45 -5.24
CA GLU A 37 -9.15 -9.77 -5.50
C GLU A 37 -10.31 -9.73 -6.50
N LYS A 38 -11.00 -8.59 -6.60
CA LYS A 38 -12.07 -8.40 -7.60
C LYS A 38 -11.55 -8.32 -9.04
N LYS A 39 -10.26 -8.04 -9.24
CA LYS A 39 -9.64 -7.82 -10.55
C LYS A 39 -8.51 -8.80 -10.86
N PHE A 40 -7.78 -9.23 -9.83
CA PHE A 40 -6.65 -10.13 -9.95
C PHE A 40 -6.97 -11.42 -9.19
N GLN A 41 -6.83 -12.56 -9.87
CA GLN A 41 -7.12 -13.85 -9.26
C GLN A 41 -6.20 -14.10 -8.06
N LYS A 42 -6.81 -14.32 -6.90
CA LYS A 42 -6.14 -14.80 -5.68
C LYS A 42 -6.50 -16.26 -5.46
N THR A 43 -5.48 -17.08 -5.30
CA THR A 43 -5.60 -18.49 -4.93
C THR A 43 -6.16 -18.62 -3.51
N LYS A 44 -6.79 -19.77 -3.22
CA LYS A 44 -7.27 -20.10 -1.86
C LYS A 44 -6.15 -20.08 -0.81
N SER A 45 -4.91 -20.31 -1.23
CA SER A 45 -3.72 -20.26 -0.37
C SER A 45 -3.19 -18.84 -0.13
N GLY A 46 -3.84 -17.80 -0.66
CA GLY A 46 -3.52 -16.40 -0.39
C GLY A 46 -2.48 -15.77 -1.33
N TYR A 47 -2.28 -16.33 -2.52
CA TYR A 47 -1.34 -15.81 -3.51
C TYR A 47 -2.03 -15.24 -4.75
N PHE A 48 -1.52 -14.15 -5.31
CA PHE A 48 -1.99 -13.58 -6.56
C PHE A 48 -1.22 -14.14 -7.75
N GLY A 49 -1.95 -14.63 -8.76
CA GLY A 49 -1.34 -15.20 -9.96
C GLY A 49 -0.84 -16.64 -9.82
N GLU A 50 -0.19 -17.12 -10.88
CA GLU A 50 0.32 -18.49 -11.00
C GLU A 50 1.63 -18.66 -10.22
N SER A 51 1.97 -19.91 -9.84
CA SER A 51 3.27 -20.23 -9.25
C SER A 51 4.41 -19.96 -10.24
N GLY A 52 5.44 -19.24 -9.79
CA GLY A 52 6.68 -19.04 -10.53
C GLY A 52 7.77 -20.04 -10.14
N LYS A 53 9.04 -19.68 -10.38
CA LYS A 53 10.22 -20.51 -10.12
C LYS A 53 10.45 -20.88 -8.65
N SER A 54 9.84 -20.17 -7.71
CA SER A 54 9.98 -20.39 -6.26
C SER A 54 8.61 -20.30 -5.60
N SER A 55 8.44 -20.95 -4.45
CA SER A 55 7.16 -21.04 -3.72
C SER A 55 6.55 -19.69 -3.31
N LYS A 56 7.38 -18.64 -3.15
CA LYS A 56 6.95 -17.28 -2.83
C LYS A 56 6.90 -16.34 -4.05
N VAL A 57 7.31 -16.84 -5.21
CA VAL A 57 7.31 -16.09 -6.47
C VAL A 57 6.05 -16.45 -7.25
N ARG A 58 5.35 -15.42 -7.70
CA ARG A 58 4.13 -15.52 -8.48
C ARG A 58 4.26 -14.80 -9.80
N VAL A 59 3.42 -15.17 -10.75
CA VAL A 59 3.41 -14.63 -12.10
C VAL A 59 2.00 -14.20 -12.46
N ILE A 60 1.85 -12.96 -12.91
CA ILE A 60 0.63 -12.46 -13.54
C ILE A 60 0.96 -12.19 -15.01
N LYS A 61 0.34 -12.97 -15.90
CA LYS A 61 0.45 -12.82 -17.35
C LYS A 61 -0.56 -11.80 -17.85
N SER A 62 -0.18 -10.90 -18.75
CA SER A 62 -1.08 -9.90 -19.32
C SER A 62 -0.58 -9.42 -20.68
N ASN A 63 -1.47 -8.87 -21.50
CA ASN A 63 -1.12 -8.30 -22.81
C ASN A 63 -0.28 -7.01 -22.69
N ASN A 64 -0.25 -6.39 -21.51
CA ASN A 64 0.60 -5.24 -21.21
C ASN A 64 1.03 -5.31 -19.74
N GLN A 65 2.20 -5.91 -19.49
CA GLN A 65 2.69 -6.15 -18.13
C GLN A 65 2.99 -4.87 -17.36
N TYR A 66 3.41 -3.80 -18.03
CA TYR A 66 3.69 -2.53 -17.38
C TYR A 66 2.42 -1.86 -16.87
N LYS A 67 1.39 -1.78 -17.73
CA LYS A 67 0.08 -1.22 -17.36
C LYS A 67 -0.57 -2.04 -16.24
N THR A 68 -0.55 -3.37 -16.36
CA THR A 68 -1.10 -4.27 -15.34
C THR A 68 -0.39 -4.10 -14.00
N ALA A 69 0.94 -4.03 -13.98
CA ALA A 69 1.72 -3.80 -12.77
C ALA A 69 1.42 -2.44 -12.13
N GLN A 70 1.32 -1.38 -12.94
CA GLN A 70 1.00 -0.04 -12.48
C GLN A 70 -0.42 0.03 -11.89
N GLU A 71 -1.40 -0.63 -12.51
CA GLU A 71 -2.76 -0.71 -12.00
C GLU A 71 -2.83 -1.47 -10.67
N PHE A 72 -2.15 -2.62 -10.58
CA PHE A 72 -2.04 -3.36 -9.33
C PHE A 72 -1.43 -2.48 -8.25
N TRP A 73 -0.30 -1.80 -8.53
CA TRP A 73 0.35 -0.91 -7.58
C TRP A 73 -0.58 0.23 -7.11
N LYS A 74 -1.27 0.89 -8.04
CA LYS A 74 -2.20 1.99 -7.73
C LYS A 74 -3.33 1.53 -6.81
N MET A 75 -3.83 0.32 -7.00
CA MET A 75 -4.86 -0.26 -6.14
C MET A 75 -4.30 -0.68 -4.78
N LEU A 76 -3.13 -1.33 -4.76
CA LEU A 76 -2.49 -1.81 -3.52
C LEU A 76 -2.08 -0.65 -2.60
N SER A 77 -1.43 0.36 -3.15
CA SER A 77 -0.74 1.43 -2.41
C SER A 77 -1.66 2.54 -1.89
N LYS A 78 -2.95 2.52 -2.26
CA LYS A 78 -3.90 3.58 -1.89
C LYS A 78 -3.94 3.76 -0.37
N GLY A 79 -3.74 4.99 0.11
CA GLY A 79 -3.75 5.37 1.54
C GLY A 79 -2.52 4.94 2.35
N GLY A 80 -1.55 4.27 1.73
CA GLY A 80 -0.25 4.02 2.35
C GLY A 80 0.72 5.19 2.14
N ASN A 81 1.76 5.26 2.97
CA ASN A 81 2.84 6.24 2.85
C ASN A 81 3.85 5.79 1.79
N ILE A 82 3.81 6.42 0.62
CA ILE A 82 4.68 6.10 -0.52
C ILE A 82 6.00 6.87 -0.43
N LYS A 83 7.11 6.16 -0.59
CA LYS A 83 8.48 6.68 -0.66
C LYS A 83 9.20 6.08 -1.86
N ILE A 84 10.22 6.78 -2.35
CA ILE A 84 11.16 6.21 -3.34
C ILE A 84 12.11 5.25 -2.60
N LEU A 85 12.42 4.10 -3.20
CA LEU A 85 13.40 3.17 -2.63
C LEU A 85 14.79 3.81 -2.51
N PRO A 86 15.64 3.39 -1.54
CA PRO A 86 16.97 3.99 -1.34
C PRO A 86 17.85 3.98 -2.59
N ASN A 87 17.74 2.93 -3.41
CA ASN A 87 18.47 2.80 -4.66
C ASN A 87 17.85 3.60 -5.83
N LYS A 88 16.81 4.43 -5.59
CA LYS A 88 16.05 5.20 -6.59
C LYS A 88 15.38 4.37 -7.70
N HIS A 89 15.38 3.05 -7.60
CA HIS A 89 14.87 2.12 -8.61
C HIS A 89 13.55 1.46 -8.15
N GLY A 90 12.59 2.28 -7.72
CA GLY A 90 11.24 1.83 -7.42
C GLY A 90 10.59 2.59 -6.28
N LEU A 91 9.41 2.13 -5.89
CA LEU A 91 8.59 2.71 -4.83
C LEU A 91 8.45 1.71 -3.68
N LEU A 92 8.34 2.25 -2.46
CA LEU A 92 7.98 1.55 -1.23
C LEU A 92 6.70 2.20 -0.72
N VAL A 93 5.73 1.41 -0.31
CA VAL A 93 4.56 1.87 0.43
C VAL A 93 4.55 1.21 1.80
N ASN A 94 4.40 2.01 2.85
CA ASN A 94 4.23 1.53 4.22
C ASN A 94 2.80 1.76 4.66
N PHE A 95 2.21 0.78 5.33
CA PHE A 95 0.86 0.85 5.87
C PHE A 95 0.91 0.99 7.40
N SER A 96 -0.19 1.48 7.98
CA SER A 96 -0.33 1.70 9.42
C SER A 96 -0.22 0.42 10.25
N ASP A 97 -0.58 -0.71 9.65
CA ASP A 97 -0.56 -2.04 10.24
C ASP A 97 0.84 -2.68 10.24
N GLY A 98 1.86 -1.95 9.77
CA GLY A 98 3.25 -2.41 9.65
C GLY A 98 3.54 -3.24 8.39
N SER A 99 2.52 -3.56 7.59
CA SER A 99 2.71 -4.17 6.29
C SER A 99 3.36 -3.17 5.33
N TYR A 100 4.06 -3.69 4.32
CA TYR A 100 4.66 -2.85 3.29
C TYR A 100 4.72 -3.56 1.95
N ALA A 101 4.81 -2.78 0.87
CA ALA A 101 5.02 -3.33 -0.45
C ALA A 101 6.02 -2.49 -1.24
N THR A 102 6.75 -3.13 -2.15
CA THR A 102 7.64 -2.45 -3.09
C THR A 102 7.21 -2.68 -4.52
N TYR A 103 7.41 -1.68 -5.37
CA TYR A 103 7.17 -1.75 -6.81
C TYR A 103 8.41 -1.34 -7.58
N ARG A 104 8.85 -2.20 -8.50
CA ARG A 104 10.02 -1.98 -9.35
C ARG A 104 9.64 -2.20 -10.81
N VAL A 105 9.76 -1.15 -11.62
CA VAL A 105 9.52 -1.21 -13.08
C VAL A 105 10.63 -1.99 -13.78
N LYS A 106 11.88 -1.78 -13.36
CA LYS A 106 13.06 -2.48 -13.86
C LYS A 106 13.52 -3.52 -12.85
N THR A 107 13.74 -4.74 -13.31
CA THR A 107 14.28 -5.85 -12.50
C THR A 107 15.43 -6.51 -13.27
N SER A 108 16.09 -7.51 -12.67
CA SER A 108 17.11 -8.29 -13.37
C SER A 108 16.54 -9.12 -14.53
N THR A 109 15.23 -9.37 -14.53
CA THR A 109 14.53 -10.00 -15.64
C THR A 109 14.01 -8.91 -16.57
N LYS A 110 14.42 -8.98 -17.85
CA LYS A 110 13.99 -8.04 -18.87
C LYS A 110 12.45 -8.05 -18.99
N ASP A 111 11.88 -6.88 -19.18
CA ASP A 111 10.44 -6.67 -19.44
C ASP A 111 9.51 -7.29 -18.39
N SER A 112 10.01 -7.44 -17.16
CA SER A 112 9.26 -8.01 -16.03
C SER A 112 9.26 -7.06 -14.83
N PRO A 113 8.31 -6.11 -14.78
CA PRO A 113 8.04 -5.35 -13.58
C PRO A 113 7.71 -6.31 -12.42
N ALA A 114 8.15 -5.97 -11.22
CA ALA A 114 7.91 -6.78 -10.05
C ALA A 114 7.35 -5.98 -8.89
N MET A 115 6.58 -6.68 -8.07
CA MET A 115 6.06 -6.18 -6.82
C MET A 115 6.32 -7.19 -5.72
N GLU A 116 6.70 -6.70 -4.56
CA GLU A 116 6.91 -7.52 -3.39
C GLU A 116 5.99 -7.03 -2.28
N ILE A 117 5.17 -7.92 -1.76
CA ILE A 117 4.17 -7.63 -0.75
C ILE A 117 4.60 -8.36 0.53
N ASN A 118 4.72 -7.62 1.62
CA ASN A 118 5.06 -8.14 2.94
C ASN A 118 3.93 -7.80 3.92
N ILE A 119 3.21 -8.84 4.34
CA ILE A 119 2.10 -8.73 5.28
C ILE A 119 2.61 -9.06 6.69
N LYS A 120 2.33 -8.18 7.66
CA LYS A 120 2.74 -8.38 9.07
C LYS A 120 1.65 -9.02 9.93
N ASN A 121 0.39 -8.65 9.72
CA ASN A 121 -0.73 -9.18 10.51
C ASN A 121 -1.39 -10.40 9.84
N ALA A 122 -2.09 -11.21 10.63
CA ALA A 122 -2.84 -12.34 10.10
C ALA A 122 -3.82 -11.86 9.01
N SER A 123 -3.60 -12.32 7.79
CA SER A 123 -4.39 -12.02 6.60
C SER A 123 -4.51 -13.30 5.79
N ASP A 124 -5.60 -13.44 5.06
CA ASP A 124 -5.80 -14.50 4.07
C ASP A 124 -4.90 -14.33 2.83
N THR A 125 -3.95 -13.40 2.89
CA THR A 125 -2.96 -13.14 1.86
C THR A 125 -1.55 -13.36 2.40
N LYS A 126 -0.74 -14.09 1.64
CA LYS A 126 0.64 -14.39 1.99
C LYS A 126 1.57 -13.31 1.45
N SER A 127 2.66 -13.06 2.18
CA SER A 127 3.80 -12.32 1.66
C SER A 127 4.36 -13.03 0.43
N GLN A 128 4.58 -12.28 -0.64
CA GLN A 128 4.88 -12.82 -1.96
C GLN A 128 5.54 -11.80 -2.85
N LYS A 129 6.35 -12.30 -3.79
CA LYS A 129 6.88 -11.52 -4.91
C LYS A 129 6.10 -11.88 -6.16
N ILE A 130 5.62 -10.88 -6.89
CA ILE A 130 4.80 -11.04 -8.08
C ILE A 130 5.57 -10.42 -9.25
N HIS A 131 5.82 -11.22 -10.28
CA HIS A 131 6.33 -10.76 -11.56
C HIS A 131 5.16 -10.58 -12.53
N PHE A 132 5.13 -9.45 -13.21
CA PHE A 132 4.22 -9.19 -14.31
C PHE A 132 4.96 -9.49 -15.61
N ILE A 133 4.40 -10.36 -16.46
CA ILE A 133 5.03 -10.75 -17.72
C ILE A 133 4.03 -10.63 -18.87
N LEU A 134 4.56 -10.50 -20.09
CA LEU A 134 3.75 -10.52 -21.29
C LEU A 134 3.08 -11.90 -21.39
N LYS A 135 1.79 -11.92 -21.73
CA LYS A 135 1.11 -13.16 -22.08
C LYS A 135 1.69 -13.63 -23.42
N GLU A 136 2.24 -14.83 -23.46
CA GLU A 136 2.61 -15.47 -24.71
C GLU A 136 1.32 -15.94 -25.39
N ASP A 137 1.14 -15.56 -26.66
CA ASP A 137 0.08 -16.10 -27.51
C ASP A 137 0.50 -17.53 -27.87
N ASN A 138 -0.20 -18.51 -27.30
CA ASN A 138 -0.10 -19.92 -27.71
C ASN A 138 -1.08 -20.19 -28.86
#